data_AF-A0A730EKH2-F1
#
_entry.id   AF-A0A730EKH2-F1
#
_cell.length_a   1.000
_cell.length_b   1.000
_cell.length_c   1.000
_cell.angle_alpha   90.00
_cell.angle_beta   90.00
_cell.angle_gamma   90.00
#
_symmetry.space_group_name_H-M   'P 1'
#
loop_
_entity.id
_entity.type
_entity.pdbx_description
1 polymer ?
#
loop_
_entity_poly.entity_id
_entity_poly.type
_entity_poly.pdbx_seq_one_letter_code
_entity_poly.pdbx_strand_id
1 'polypeptide(L)' 'MDRELSEQVMIERVEMIARLTAEGTCQERDREIALGLIAEIAKGKILKNKGFTVVFSASHVNDKARSSYGID' A
#
# COMPACT_ATOMS: atom_id res chain seq x y z
N MET A 1 7.44 -19.02 17.47
CA MET A 1 6.01 -19.09 17.11
C MET A 1 5.45 -17.72 16.76
N ASP A 2 5.67 -16.67 17.55
CA ASP A 2 5.13 -15.32 17.26
C ASP A 2 5.51 -14.68 15.92
N ARG A 3 6.72 -14.94 15.41
CA ARG A 3 7.22 -14.28 14.20
C ARG A 3 6.52 -14.76 12.93
N GLU A 4 6.24 -16.06 12.84
CA GLU A 4 5.56 -16.69 11.71
C GLU A 4 4.06 -16.36 11.72
N LEU A 5 3.44 -16.38 12.91
CA LEU A 5 2.07 -15.90 13.12
C LEU A 5 1.93 -14.41 12.76
N SER A 6 2.92 -13.58 13.11
CA SER A 6 2.95 -12.17 12.76
C SER A 6 3.09 -11.94 11.24
N GLU A 7 3.85 -12.77 10.53
CA GLU A 7 3.99 -12.69 9.08
C GLU A 7 2.71 -13.12 8.36
N GLN A 8 2.08 -14.20 8.83
CA GLN A 8 0.81 -14.66 8.29
C GLN A 8 -0.30 -13.64 8.46
N VAL A 9 -0.45 -13.07 9.66
CA VAL A 9 -1.45 -12.00 9.93
C VAL A 9 -1.19 -10.77 9.06
N MET A 10 0.08 -10.41 8.83
CA MET A 10 0.42 -9.32 7.93
C MET A 10 -0.03 -9.61 6.50
N ILE A 11 0.23 -10.83 5.99
CA ILE A 11 -0.17 -11.25 4.64
C ILE A 11 -1.68 -11.22 4.49
N GLU A 12 -2.44 -11.76 5.45
CA GLU A 12 -3.91 -11.77 5.42
C GLU A 12 -4.48 -10.34 5.39
N ARG A 13 -3.87 -9.41 6.14
CA ARG A 13 -4.27 -7.99 6.13
C ARG A 13 -3.99 -7.34 4.79
N VAL A 14 -2.80 -7.57 4.21
CA VAL A 14 -2.44 -7.05 2.89
C VAL A 14 -3.39 -7.58 1.81
N GLU A 15 -3.67 -8.89 1.83
CA GLU A 15 -4.59 -9.53 0.90
C GLU A 15 -5.99 -8.93 1.00
N MET A 16 -6.52 -8.78 2.22
CA MET A 16 -7.85 -8.23 2.44
C MET A 16 -7.95 -6.79 1.91
N ILE A 17 -6.98 -5.93 2.20
CA ILE A 17 -6.97 -4.55 1.71
C ILE A 17 -6.85 -4.53 0.18
N ALA A 18 -5.94 -5.32 -0.40
CA ALA A 18 -5.74 -5.38 -1.84
C ALA A 18 -7.01 -5.84 -2.57
N ARG A 19 -7.68 -6.88 -2.05
CA ARG A 19 -8.94 -7.39 -2.58
C ARG A 19 -10.04 -6.34 -2.52
N LEU A 20 -10.24 -5.70 -1.37
CA LEU A 20 -11.24 -4.64 -1.22
C LEU A 20 -10.97 -3.44 -2.14
N THR A 21 -9.69 -3.12 -2.36
CA THR A 21 -9.27 -2.03 -3.25
C THR A 21 -9.49 -2.37 -4.73
N ALA A 22 -9.33 -3.64 -5.11
CA ALA A 22 -9.48 -4.10 -6.49
C ALA A 22 -10.94 -4.40 -6.89
N GLU A 23 -11.71 -4.97 -5.96
CA GLU A 23 -13.08 -5.44 -6.21
C GLU A 23 -14.15 -4.42 -5.76
N GLY A 24 -13.80 -3.49 -4.87
CA GLY A 24 -14.70 -2.46 -4.35
C GLY A 24 -14.82 -1.22 -5.25
N THR A 25 -15.90 -0.47 -5.06
CA THR A 25 -16.04 0.89 -5.63
C THR A 25 -15.20 1.88 -4.81
N CYS A 26 -13.90 1.96 -5.11
CA CYS A 26 -12.97 2.90 -4.46
C CYS A 26 -12.70 4.10 -5.38
N GLN A 27 -12.79 5.33 -4.85
CA GLN A 27 -12.30 6.52 -5.57
C GLN A 27 -10.78 6.46 -5.69
N GLU A 28 -10.21 7.21 -6.62
CA GLU A 28 -8.76 7.20 -6.87
C GLU A 28 -7.95 7.51 -5.61
N ARG A 29 -8.36 8.53 -4.83
CA ARG A 29 -7.76 8.82 -3.52
C ARG A 29 -7.85 7.67 -2.53
N ASP A 30 -8.96 6.93 -2.49
CA ASP A 30 -9.10 5.79 -1.58
C ASP A 30 -8.14 4.67 -1.96
N ARG A 31 -7.91 4.46 -3.27
CA ARG A 31 -6.92 3.49 -3.75
C ARG A 31 -5.50 3.88 -3.36
N GLU A 32 -5.14 5.15 -3.50
CA GLU A 32 -3.83 5.65 -3.08
C GLU A 32 -3.59 5.43 -1.58
N ILE A 33 -4.60 5.72 -0.75
CA ILE A 33 -4.54 5.49 0.69
C ILE A 33 -4.39 4.00 0.99
N ALA A 34 -5.18 3.13 0.35
CA ALA A 34 -5.11 1.69 0.55
C ALA A 34 -3.76 1.09 0.13
N LEU A 35 -3.21 1.56 -1.00
CA LEU A 35 -1.86 1.17 -1.45
C LEU A 35 -0.77 1.67 -0.49
N GLY A 36 -0.92 2.87 0.06
CA GLY A 36 -0.05 3.39 1.11
C GLY A 36 -0.08 2.53 2.39
N LEU A 37 -1.28 2.11 2.81
CA LEU A 37 -1.45 1.21 3.96
C LEU A 37 -0.81 -0.15 3.72
N ILE A 38 -0.98 -0.74 2.53
CA ILE A 38 -0.31 -1.99 2.15
C ILE A 38 1.21 -1.84 2.24
N ALA A 39 1.75 -0.75 1.70
CA ALA A 39 3.18 -0.49 1.72
C ALA A 39 3.73 -0.31 3.14
N GLU A 40 3.02 0.38 4.03
CA GLU A 40 3.42 0.54 5.43
C GLU A 40 3.32 -0.78 6.22
N ILE A 41 2.28 -1.59 5.98
CA ILE A 41 2.14 -2.91 6.62
C ILE A 41 3.26 -3.86 6.17
N ALA A 42 3.61 -3.84 4.89
CA ALA A 42 4.66 -4.70 4.33
C ALA A 42 6.08 -4.10 4.45
N LYS A 43 6.22 -2.92 5.05
CA LYS A 43 7.49 -2.19 5.10
C LYS A 43 8.58 -2.98 5.83
N GLY A 44 9.74 -3.08 5.18
CA GLY A 44 10.87 -3.82 5.73
C GLY A 44 10.60 -5.33 5.87
N LYS A 45 9.57 -5.86 5.20
CA LYS A 45 9.27 -7.30 5.10
C LYS A 45 9.41 -7.72 3.65
N ILE A 46 10.16 -8.80 3.43
CA ILE A 46 10.33 -9.39 2.11
C ILE A 46 9.24 -10.46 1.97
N LEU A 47 8.23 -10.20 1.14
CA LEU A 47 7.27 -11.25 0.77
C LEU A 47 7.97 -12.22 -0.18
N LYS A 48 8.35 -13.38 0.34
CA LYS A 48 9.00 -14.46 -0.42
C LYS A 48 7.98 -15.53 -0.77
N ASN A 49 7.71 -15.70 -2.06
CA ASN A 49 7.11 -16.92 -2.60
C ASN A 49 8.19 -17.67 -3.39
N LYS A 50 8.08 -19.00 -3.53
CA LYS A 50 9.04 -19.82 -4.30
C LYS A 50 9.23 -19.32 -5.75
N GLY A 51 8.27 -18.59 -6.31
CA GLY A 51 8.34 -18.05 -7.67
C GLY A 51 8.72 -16.57 -7.80
N PHE A 52 8.63 -15.74 -6.76
CA PHE A 52 8.90 -14.30 -6.85
C PHE A 52 9.12 -13.64 -5.49
N THR A 53 9.76 -12.47 -5.50
CA THR A 53 9.99 -11.63 -4.32
C THR A 53 9.45 -10.23 -4.58
N VAL A 54 8.66 -9.69 -3.66
CA VAL A 54 8.13 -8.31 -3.74
C VAL A 54 8.75 -7.46 -2.64
N VAL A 55 9.18 -6.25 -3.02
CA VAL A 55 9.69 -5.23 -2.10
C VAL A 55 8.82 -3.98 -2.27
N PHE A 56 8.17 -3.56 -1.19
CA PHE A 56 7.37 -2.33 -1.17
C PHE A 56 8.24 -1.15 -0.74
N SER A 57 8.11 -0.03 -1.44
CA SER A 57 8.75 1.23 -1.08
C SER A 57 7.76 2.36 -1.36
N ALA A 58 7.16 2.90 -0.30
CA ALA A 58 6.35 4.10 -0.40
C ALA A 58 7.26 5.33 -0.32
N SER A 59 7.18 6.18 -1.34
CA SER A 59 7.68 7.55 -1.27
C SER A 59 6.46 8.45 -1.13
N HIS A 60 6.42 9.34 -0.15
CA HIS A 60 5.36 10.34 -0.07
C HIS A 60 5.45 11.21 -1.32
N VAL A 61 4.50 11.04 -2.25
CA VAL A 61 4.28 12.02 -3.31
C VAL A 61 3.77 13.28 -2.61
N ASN A 62 4.65 14.26 -2.46
CA ASN A 62 4.26 15.57 -1.97
C ASN A 62 3.26 16.15 -2.96
N ASP A 63 1.98 16.24 -2.58
CA ASP A 63 0.97 16.95 -3.33
C ASP A 63 1.31 18.44 -3.29
N LYS A 64 2.19 18.85 -4.18
CA LYS A 64 2.37 20.25 -4.54
C LYS A 64 1.78 20.44 -5.93
N ALA A 65 0.47 20.17 -6.04
CA ALA A 65 -0.31 20.77 -7.11
C ALA A 65 -0.06 22.28 -7.06
N ARG A 66 0.54 22.80 -8.13
CA ARG A 66 0.95 24.19 -8.31
C ARG A 66 -0.19 25.12 -7.91
N SER A 67 0.02 25.90 -6.84
CA SER A 67 -0.54 27.24 -6.79
C SER A 67 0.13 28.04 -7.91
N SER A 68 -0.57 28.22 -9.01
CA SER A 68 -0.25 29.24 -10.01
C SER A 68 -1.26 30.36 -9.87
N TYR A 69 -0.80 31.43 -9.22
CA TYR A 69 -1.32 32.78 -9.37
C TYR A 69 -1.50 33.13 -10.86
N GLY A 70 -2.66 33.66 -11.20
CA GLY A 70 -2.92 34.45 -12.41
C GLY A 70 -3.91 35.54 -12.02
N ILE A 71 -3.41 36.78 -11.99
CA ILE A 71 -4.16 38.01 -11.78
C ILE A 71 -4.76 38.38 -13.15
N ASP A 72 -6.07 38.59 -13.20
CA ASP A 72 -6.74 39.55 -14.10
C ASP A 72 -7.98 40.10 -13.38
#